data_AF-A0A4U0UK45-F1
#
_entry.id   AF-A0A4U0UK45-F1
#
_cell.length_a   1.000
_cell.length_b   1.000
_cell.length_c   1.000
_cell.angle_alpha   90.00
_cell.angle_beta   90.00
_cell.angle_gamma   90.00
#
_symmetry.space_group_name_H-M   'P 1'
#
loop_
_entity.id
_entity.type
_entity.pdbx_description
1 polymer ?
#
loop_
_entity_poly.entity_id
_entity_poly.type
_entity_poly.pdbx_seq_one_letter_code
_entity_poly.pdbx_strand_id
1 'polypeptide(L)'
;MAELASTKLDSDSHLLLDQPLLRLPHELLRKNLKSAQRHIEIANKGIAASIQTLTTHSSPAETLAALDATLLKAQTLKRKLKALHAEEATLHRQQKARIAHLQELHDLPTIVDVKYDVWAQTRLDRLLVDYLLRQNYLASARQLAEAKGIVDLVDIPVFEECGRIEASLRGANGEYGDVREALGWCAENKQALKKIGSILELELRLQQFIELARTGEMDKLMEAIAHARKHFVGGQDTLYGLRAGGLLAHAPDTMVEPYKV
;
A
#
# COMPACT_ATOMS: atom_id res chain seq x y z
N MET A 1 -10.41 47.52 20.31
CA MET A 1 -9.54 46.72 21.20
C MET A 1 -9.24 45.44 20.45
N ALA A 2 -8.02 45.29 19.94
CA ALA A 2 -7.59 44.04 19.34
C ALA A 2 -7.59 42.99 20.45
N GLU A 3 -8.32 41.88 20.28
CA GLU A 3 -8.15 40.72 21.14
C GLU A 3 -6.67 40.36 21.11
N LEU A 4 -6.02 40.41 22.27
CA LEU A 4 -4.69 39.84 22.45
C LEU A 4 -4.83 38.35 22.14
N ALA A 5 -4.43 37.96 20.93
CA ALA A 5 -4.27 36.56 20.58
C ALA A 5 -3.41 35.93 21.68
N SER A 6 -3.99 34.97 22.40
CA SER A 6 -3.31 34.26 23.49
C SER A 6 -1.97 33.75 22.98
N THR A 7 -0.87 34.23 23.55
CA THR A 7 0.48 33.75 23.23
C THR A 7 0.76 32.37 23.81
N LYS A 8 -0.12 31.89 24.69
CA LYS A 8 -0.06 30.53 25.23
C LYS A 8 -0.35 29.54 24.10
N LEU A 9 0.60 28.64 23.87
CA LEU A 9 0.49 27.58 22.89
C LEU A 9 -0.50 26.51 23.38
N ASP A 10 -1.45 26.14 22.53
CA ASP A 10 -2.33 24.99 22.76
C ASP A 10 -1.81 23.79 21.96
N SER A 11 -0.91 23.02 22.58
CA SER A 11 -0.29 21.85 21.97
C SER A 11 -1.30 20.79 21.53
N ASP A 12 -2.42 20.65 22.25
CA ASP A 12 -3.42 19.61 22.01
C ASP A 12 -4.22 19.90 20.74
N SER A 13 -4.60 21.16 20.51
CA SER A 13 -5.22 21.59 19.25
C SER A 13 -4.32 21.38 18.04
N HIS A 14 -3.00 21.59 18.19
CA HIS A 14 -2.02 21.34 17.13
C HIS A 14 -1.87 19.84 16.82
N LEU A 15 -1.91 18.98 17.84
CA LEU A 15 -1.84 17.52 17.70
C LEU A 15 -2.99 16.91 16.89
N LEU A 16 -4.19 17.51 16.93
CA LEU A 16 -5.34 17.04 16.14
C LEU A 16 -5.02 17.02 14.63
N LEU A 17 -4.28 18.01 14.14
CA LEU A 17 -3.88 18.09 12.74
C LEU A 17 -2.73 17.14 12.40
N ASP A 18 -1.95 16.74 13.40
CA ASP A 18 -0.77 15.89 13.23
C ASP A 18 -1.02 14.42 13.58
N GLN A 19 -2.26 14.02 13.89
CA GLN A 19 -2.64 12.62 14.10
C GLN A 19 -2.21 11.68 12.97
N PRO A 20 -2.32 12.03 11.67
CA PRO A 20 -1.87 11.16 10.58
C PRO A 20 -0.36 10.83 10.64
N LEU A 21 0.46 11.72 11.23
CA LEU A 21 1.91 11.56 11.35
C LEU A 21 2.30 10.29 12.09
N LEU A 22 1.54 9.92 13.12
CA LEU A 22 1.82 8.73 13.94
C LEU A 22 1.07 7.49 13.45
N ARG A 23 -0.02 7.67 12.71
CA ARG A 23 -0.92 6.58 12.34
C ARG A 23 -0.30 5.66 11.29
N LEU A 24 0.34 6.23 10.27
CA LEU A 24 0.88 5.44 9.17
C LEU A 24 2.02 4.50 9.63
N PRO A 25 3.04 4.94 10.37
CA PRO A 25 4.11 4.05 10.84
C PRO A 25 3.60 2.95 11.77
N HIS A 26 2.61 3.29 12.60
CA HIS A 26 1.95 2.31 13.45
C HIS A 26 1.28 1.20 12.63
N GLU A 27 0.53 1.56 11.58
CA GLU A 27 -0.08 0.55 10.69
C GLU A 27 0.96 -0.24 9.91
N LEU A 28 2.06 0.38 9.46
CA LEU A 28 3.16 -0.31 8.80
C LEU A 28 3.85 -1.31 9.74
N LEU A 29 4.13 -0.93 10.99
CA LEU A 29 4.65 -1.83 12.02
C LEU A 29 3.70 -3.02 12.24
N ARG A 30 2.39 -2.76 12.30
CA ARG A 30 1.37 -3.80 12.44
C ARG A 30 1.35 -4.75 11.24
N LYS A 31 1.47 -4.23 10.01
CA LYS A 31 1.56 -5.02 8.76
C LYS A 31 2.83 -5.88 8.77
N ASN A 32 3.97 -5.29 9.12
CA ASN A 32 5.26 -5.98 9.19
C ASN A 32 5.23 -7.14 10.21
N LEU A 33 4.70 -6.90 11.42
CA LEU A 33 4.54 -7.93 12.45
C LEU A 33 3.65 -9.09 11.98
N LYS A 34 2.49 -8.78 11.38
CA LYS A 34 1.60 -9.82 10.82
C LYS A 34 2.27 -10.62 9.72
N SER A 35 3.07 -9.98 8.87
CA SER A 35 3.84 -10.64 7.83
C SER A 35 4.87 -11.61 8.42
N ALA A 36 5.60 -11.18 9.44
CA ALA A 36 6.57 -12.02 10.16
C ALA A 36 5.88 -13.24 10.80
N GLN A 37 4.77 -13.03 11.52
CA GLN A 37 3.96 -14.09 12.12
C GLN A 37 3.50 -15.11 11.08
N ARG A 38 2.96 -14.64 9.94
CA ARG A 38 2.51 -15.50 8.84
C ARG A 38 3.66 -16.33 8.26
N HIS A 39 4.83 -15.73 8.04
CA HIS A 39 5.98 -16.46 7.53
C HIS A 39 6.48 -17.53 8.51
N ILE A 40 6.52 -17.21 9.80
CA ILE A 40 6.87 -18.17 10.86
C ILE A 40 5.87 -19.33 10.89
N GLU A 41 4.57 -19.04 10.88
CA GLU A 41 3.54 -20.07 10.95
C GLU A 41 3.58 -21.02 9.73
N ILE A 42 3.69 -20.46 8.51
CA ILE A 42 3.78 -21.26 7.27
C ILE A 42 5.04 -22.13 7.28
N ALA A 43 6.18 -21.56 7.66
CA ALA A 43 7.44 -22.30 7.68
C ALA A 43 7.43 -23.39 8.76
N ASN A 44 6.94 -23.10 9.96
CA ASN A 44 6.85 -24.08 11.04
C ASN A 44 5.96 -25.27 10.66
N LYS A 45 4.78 -25.01 10.07
CA LYS A 45 3.90 -26.07 9.55
C LYS A 45 4.60 -26.89 8.45
N GLY A 46 5.26 -26.21 7.51
CA GLY A 46 5.95 -26.85 6.39
C GLY A 46 7.20 -27.64 6.77
N ILE A 47 7.89 -27.25 7.84
CA ILE A 47 9.05 -27.96 8.40
C ILE A 47 8.58 -29.16 9.23
N ALA A 48 7.59 -28.99 10.10
CA ALA A 48 7.03 -30.08 10.91
C ALA A 48 6.50 -31.22 10.03
N ALA A 49 5.78 -30.89 8.94
CA ALA A 49 5.31 -31.87 7.98
C ALA A 49 6.47 -32.63 7.30
N SER A 50 7.54 -31.92 6.90
CA SER A 50 8.72 -32.57 6.28
C SER A 50 9.45 -33.49 7.25
N ILE A 51 9.53 -33.14 8.54
CA ILE A 51 10.14 -33.98 9.56
C ILE A 51 9.30 -35.25 9.81
N GLN A 52 7.98 -35.14 9.83
CA GLN A 52 7.12 -36.31 10.02
C GLN A 52 7.29 -37.34 8.89
N THR A 53 7.37 -36.88 7.64
CA THR A 53 7.59 -37.78 6.48
C THR A 53 8.96 -38.47 6.47
N LEU A 54 9.97 -37.89 7.14
CA LEU A 54 11.31 -38.50 7.25
C LEU A 54 11.33 -39.75 8.14
N THR A 55 10.36 -39.90 9.04
CA THR A 55 10.34 -41.00 10.03
C THR A 55 9.80 -42.33 9.48
N THR A 56 9.28 -42.35 8.26
CA THR A 56 8.66 -43.53 7.65
C THR A 56 9.48 -44.01 6.44
N HIS A 57 10.18 -45.14 6.60
CA HIS A 57 10.73 -45.98 5.52
C HIS A 57 11.46 -45.26 4.36
N SER A 58 12.30 -44.26 4.65
CA SER A 58 13.11 -43.58 3.63
C SER A 58 14.50 -44.21 3.49
N SER A 59 15.00 -44.35 2.26
CA SER A 59 16.41 -44.70 2.03
C SER A 59 17.32 -43.55 2.53
N PRO A 60 18.61 -43.82 2.85
CA PRO A 60 19.52 -42.77 3.30
C PRO A 60 19.65 -41.57 2.34
N ALA A 61 19.58 -41.83 1.04
CA ALA A 61 19.65 -40.79 0.01
C ALA A 61 18.39 -39.89 0.02
N GLU A 62 17.21 -40.47 0.18
CA GLU A 62 15.94 -39.73 0.30
C GLU A 62 15.88 -38.92 1.60
N THR A 63 16.38 -39.49 2.70
CA THR A 63 16.50 -38.77 3.98
C THR A 63 17.39 -37.54 3.85
N LEU A 64 18.57 -37.67 3.23
CA LEU A 64 19.47 -36.55 2.99
C LEU A 64 18.81 -35.46 2.13
N ALA A 65 18.18 -35.83 1.00
CA ALA A 65 17.52 -34.88 0.12
C ALA A 65 16.38 -34.11 0.82
N ALA A 66 15.60 -34.78 1.67
CA ALA A 66 14.53 -34.15 2.44
C ALA A 66 15.05 -33.28 3.59
N LEU A 67 16.19 -33.62 4.20
CA LEU A 67 16.88 -32.73 5.14
C LEU A 67 17.39 -31.46 4.44
N ASP A 68 17.99 -31.58 3.25
CA ASP A 68 18.43 -30.43 2.45
C ASP A 68 17.26 -29.51 2.06
N ALA A 69 16.13 -30.09 1.65
CA ALA A 69 14.92 -29.33 1.36
C ALA A 69 14.38 -28.60 2.61
N THR A 70 14.44 -29.24 3.78
CA THR A 70 14.03 -28.66 5.05
C THR A 70 14.96 -27.52 5.47
N LEU A 71 16.28 -27.71 5.30
CA LEU A 71 17.29 -26.69 5.54
C LEU A 71 17.06 -25.47 4.64
N LEU A 72 16.76 -25.68 3.35
CA LEU A 72 16.46 -24.60 2.41
C LEU A 72 15.21 -23.79 2.83
N LYS A 73 14.17 -24.45 3.34
CA LYS A 73 12.98 -23.77 3.90
C LYS A 73 13.36 -22.89 5.11
N ALA A 74 14.16 -23.42 6.03
CA ALA A 74 14.62 -22.67 7.21
C ALA A 74 15.51 -21.48 6.82
N GLN A 75 16.42 -21.65 5.86
CA GLN A 75 17.24 -20.56 5.31
C GLN A 75 16.40 -19.49 4.63
N THR A 76 15.36 -19.90 3.89
CA THR A 76 14.40 -18.98 3.26
C THR A 76 13.64 -18.17 4.30
N LEU A 77 13.16 -18.82 5.38
CA LEU A 77 12.53 -18.13 6.51
C LEU A 77 13.49 -17.10 7.13
N LYS A 78 14.72 -17.52 7.44
CA LYS A 78 15.76 -16.63 8.00
C LYS A 78 15.97 -15.39 7.13
N ARG A 79 16.07 -15.55 5.81
CA ARG A 79 16.23 -14.42 4.88
C ARG A 79 15.03 -13.46 4.92
N LYS A 80 13.79 -14.00 4.93
CA LYS A 80 12.57 -13.18 5.02
C LYS A 80 12.49 -12.42 6.34
N LEU A 81 12.75 -13.08 7.46
CA LEU A 81 12.72 -12.44 8.78
C LEU A 81 13.79 -11.35 8.94
N LYS A 82 14.97 -11.54 8.34
CA LYS A 82 16.01 -10.49 8.31
C LYS A 82 15.54 -9.22 7.58
N ALA A 83 14.84 -9.37 6.45
CA ALA A 83 14.30 -8.23 5.72
C ALA A 83 13.24 -7.49 6.55
N LEU A 84 12.28 -8.23 7.14
CA LEU A 84 11.22 -7.66 7.98
C LEU A 84 11.78 -7.00 9.25
N HIS A 85 12.88 -7.52 9.82
CA HIS A 85 13.53 -6.91 10.96
C HIS A 85 14.24 -5.59 10.59
N ALA A 86 14.86 -5.51 9.41
CA ALA A 86 15.45 -4.26 8.92
C ALA A 86 14.37 -3.19 8.66
N GLU A 87 13.22 -3.61 8.13
CA GLU A 87 12.04 -2.76 7.96
C GLU A 87 11.49 -2.29 9.31
N GLU A 88 11.32 -3.20 10.27
CA GLU A 88 10.91 -2.90 11.64
C GLU A 88 11.81 -1.85 12.31
N ALA A 89 13.13 -2.02 12.21
CA ALA A 89 14.10 -1.09 12.77
C ALA A 89 13.97 0.32 12.16
N THR A 90 13.71 0.39 10.86
CA THR A 90 13.49 1.66 10.15
C THR A 90 12.19 2.32 10.61
N LEU A 91 11.10 1.57 10.68
CA LEU A 91 9.80 2.07 11.16
C LEU A 91 9.87 2.55 12.62
N HIS A 92 10.61 1.85 13.48
CA HIS A 92 10.83 2.29 14.86
C HIS A 92 11.63 3.59 14.94
N ARG A 93 12.67 3.75 14.12
CA ARG A 93 13.44 5.01 14.04
C ARG A 93 12.53 6.17 13.63
N GLN A 94 11.73 5.99 12.58
CA GLN A 94 10.77 7.00 12.12
C GLN A 94 9.73 7.33 13.19
N GLN A 95 9.14 6.32 13.83
CA GLN A 95 8.16 6.53 14.90
C GLN A 95 8.78 7.29 16.08
N LYS A 96 10.01 6.97 16.47
CA LYS A 96 10.73 7.67 17.54
C LYS A 96 10.99 9.13 17.18
N ALA A 97 11.45 9.40 15.96
CA ALA A 97 11.68 10.77 15.47
C ALA A 97 10.38 11.60 15.49
N ARG A 98 9.27 11.02 15.06
CA ARG A 98 7.95 11.66 15.04
C ARG A 98 7.41 11.94 16.44
N ILE A 99 7.55 11.00 17.37
CA ILE A 99 7.17 11.21 18.77
C ILE A 99 8.04 12.32 19.38
N ALA A 100 9.35 12.31 19.17
CA ALA A 100 10.25 13.35 19.67
C ALA A 100 9.85 14.74 19.15
N HIS A 101 9.60 14.86 17.84
CA HIS A 101 9.15 16.12 17.24
C HIS A 101 7.81 16.62 17.82
N LEU A 102 6.88 15.73 18.15
CA LEU A 102 5.62 16.13 18.79
C LEU A 102 5.79 16.47 20.28
N GLN A 103 6.72 15.80 20.97
CA GLN A 103 7.07 16.12 22.36
C GLN A 103 7.72 17.49 22.49
N GLU A 104 8.56 17.88 21.54
CA GLU A 104 9.15 19.24 21.49
C GLU A 104 8.07 20.32 21.55
N LEU A 105 6.92 20.13 20.87
CA LEU A 105 5.82 21.08 20.91
C LEU A 105 5.21 21.21 22.32
N HIS A 106 5.09 20.11 23.04
CA HIS A 106 4.49 20.08 24.38
C HIS A 106 5.41 20.72 25.42
N ASP A 107 6.74 20.69 25.18
CA ASP A 107 7.72 21.32 26.04
C ASP A 107 7.83 22.85 25.82
N LEU A 108 7.16 23.38 24.78
CA LEU A 108 7.17 24.82 24.45
C LEU A 108 6.01 25.56 25.14
N PRO A 109 6.30 26.59 25.97
CA PRO A 109 5.26 27.29 26.72
C PRO A 109 4.52 28.38 25.92
N THR A 110 5.11 28.89 24.83
CA THR A 110 4.61 30.06 24.09
C THR A 110 4.96 29.99 22.61
N ILE A 111 4.11 30.57 21.76
CA ILE A 111 4.32 30.70 20.31
C ILE A 111 5.38 31.75 19.94
N VAL A 112 5.80 32.59 20.90
CA VAL A 112 6.78 33.66 20.69
C VAL A 112 8.21 33.17 20.95
N ASP A 113 8.40 31.89 21.23
CA ASP A 113 9.71 31.29 21.45
C ASP A 113 10.42 31.05 20.10
N VAL A 114 11.70 31.39 19.99
CA VAL A 114 12.53 31.08 18.81
C VAL A 114 12.54 29.58 18.53
N LYS A 115 12.43 28.74 19.56
CA LYS A 115 12.30 27.29 19.40
C LYS A 115 10.99 26.89 18.73
N TYR A 116 9.91 27.64 18.95
CA TYR A 116 8.65 27.43 18.25
C TYR A 116 8.81 27.74 16.76
N ASP A 117 9.53 28.79 16.39
CA ASP A 117 9.79 29.11 14.97
C ASP A 117 10.55 27.97 14.26
N VAL A 118 11.57 27.41 14.90
CA VAL A 118 12.33 26.27 14.36
C VAL A 118 11.46 25.02 14.21
N TRP A 119 10.64 24.73 15.23
CA TRP A 119 9.69 23.62 15.18
C TRP A 119 8.64 23.82 14.08
N ALA A 120 8.08 25.02 13.97
CA ALA A 120 7.07 25.39 12.99
C ALA A 120 7.64 25.31 11.57
N GLN A 121 8.90 25.71 11.35
CA GLN A 121 9.59 25.55 10.08
C GLN A 121 9.74 24.07 9.70
N THR A 122 10.12 23.22 10.66
CA THR A 122 10.21 21.76 10.44
C THR A 122 8.85 21.16 10.07
N ARG A 123 7.78 21.60 10.75
CA ARG A 123 6.41 21.21 10.42
C ARG A 123 6.00 21.68 9.03
N LEU A 124 6.33 22.91 8.64
CA LEU A 124 6.07 23.42 7.31
C LEU A 124 6.80 22.62 6.23
N ASP A 125 8.10 22.36 6.42
CA ASP A 125 8.90 21.56 5.49
C ASP A 125 8.29 20.15 5.32
N ARG A 126 7.82 19.53 6.43
CA ARG A 126 7.10 18.25 6.39
C ARG A 126 5.80 18.33 5.58
N LEU A 127 4.98 19.35 5.78
CA LEU A 127 3.72 19.54 5.05
C LEU A 127 3.96 19.79 3.55
N LEU A 128 5.02 20.52 3.20
CA LEU A 128 5.44 20.71 1.82
C LEU A 128 5.87 19.39 1.17
N VAL A 129 6.65 18.56 1.88
CA VAL A 129 7.01 17.23 1.39
C VAL A 129 5.76 16.37 1.18
N ASP A 130 4.83 16.31 2.13
CA ASP A 130 3.57 15.55 1.98
C ASP A 130 2.75 16.05 0.78
N TYR A 131 2.65 17.36 0.57
CA TYR A 131 2.00 17.93 -0.60
C TYR A 131 2.67 17.47 -1.91
N LEU A 132 4.00 17.59 -2.00
CA LEU A 132 4.76 17.17 -3.19
C LEU A 132 4.56 15.67 -3.47
N LEU A 133 4.57 14.82 -2.44
CA LEU A 133 4.33 13.39 -2.57
C LEU A 133 2.92 13.08 -3.09
N ARG A 134 1.89 13.77 -2.60
CA ARG A 134 0.50 13.62 -3.07
C ARG A 134 0.28 14.10 -4.50
N GLN A 135 1.09 15.04 -4.96
CA GLN A 135 1.10 15.51 -6.35
C GLN A 135 2.03 14.68 -7.24
N ASN A 136 2.57 13.57 -6.74
CA ASN A 136 3.51 12.68 -7.44
C ASN A 136 4.84 13.35 -7.85
N TYR A 137 5.23 14.45 -7.20
CA TYR A 137 6.53 15.10 -7.35
C TYR A 137 7.60 14.43 -6.48
N LEU A 138 7.78 13.11 -6.67
CA LEU A 138 8.59 12.24 -5.80
C LEU A 138 10.06 12.69 -5.68
N ALA A 139 10.67 13.10 -6.80
CA ALA A 139 12.07 13.53 -6.82
C ALA A 139 12.29 14.82 -6.01
N SER A 140 11.40 15.80 -6.17
CA SER A 140 11.45 17.08 -5.44
C SER A 140 11.19 16.86 -3.95
N ALA A 141 10.21 16.02 -3.61
CA ALA A 141 9.92 15.65 -2.22
C ALA A 141 11.12 15.01 -1.52
N ARG A 142 11.81 14.09 -2.19
CA ARG A 142 13.03 13.44 -1.70
C ARG A 142 14.15 14.45 -1.45
N GLN A 143 14.44 15.30 -2.44
CA GLN A 143 15.50 16.31 -2.31
C GLN A 143 15.22 17.29 -1.16
N LEU A 144 13.97 17.74 -1.01
CA LEU A 144 13.58 18.62 0.08
C LEU A 144 13.75 17.92 1.44
N ALA A 145 13.29 16.67 1.57
CA ALA A 145 13.41 15.92 2.82
C ALA A 145 14.86 15.68 3.23
N GLU A 146 15.74 15.36 2.27
CA GLU A 146 17.17 15.17 2.48
C GLU A 146 17.87 16.48 2.85
N ALA A 147 17.61 17.56 2.10
CA ALA A 147 18.21 18.88 2.35
C ALA A 147 17.83 19.46 3.72
N LYS A 148 16.62 19.15 4.21
CA LYS A 148 16.11 19.59 5.51
C LYS A 148 16.40 18.60 6.64
N GLY A 149 16.93 17.41 6.34
CA GLY A 149 17.19 16.37 7.33
C GLY A 149 15.93 15.77 7.98
N ILE A 150 14.79 15.82 7.29
CA ILE A 150 13.48 15.39 7.82
C ILE A 150 12.99 14.06 7.22
N VAL A 151 13.88 13.26 6.62
CA VAL A 151 13.55 11.99 5.96
C VAL A 151 12.78 11.04 6.89
N ASP A 152 13.13 10.98 8.17
CA ASP A 152 12.44 10.11 9.15
C ASP A 152 11.06 10.64 9.58
N LEU A 153 10.69 11.87 9.20
CA LEU A 153 9.41 12.50 9.52
C LEU A 153 8.38 12.37 8.40
N VAL A 154 8.77 11.88 7.22
CA VAL A 154 7.95 11.83 5.99
C VAL A 154 7.83 10.40 5.45
N ASP A 155 6.78 10.12 4.67
CA ASP A 155 6.43 8.77 4.22
C ASP A 155 6.77 8.50 2.75
N ILE A 156 7.95 8.94 2.30
CA ILE A 156 8.38 8.84 0.88
C ILE A 156 8.14 7.44 0.28
N PRO A 157 8.58 6.32 0.89
CA PRO A 157 8.47 5.00 0.25
C PRO A 157 7.01 4.57 -0.02
N VAL A 158 6.08 4.98 0.84
CA VAL A 158 4.64 4.67 0.67
C VAL A 158 4.09 5.39 -0.55
N PHE A 159 4.46 6.66 -0.72
CA PHE A 159 4.04 7.45 -1.88
C PHE A 159 4.76 7.04 -3.17
N GLU A 160 5.98 6.50 -3.09
CA GLU A 160 6.64 5.90 -4.25
C GLU A 160 5.91 4.65 -4.74
N GLU A 161 5.41 3.82 -3.82
CA GLU A 161 4.53 2.71 -4.17
C GLU A 161 3.24 3.20 -4.84
N CYS A 162 2.57 4.21 -4.27
CA CYS A 162 1.39 4.82 -4.85
C CYS A 162 1.66 5.38 -6.26
N GLY A 163 2.73 6.16 -6.43
CA GLY A 163 3.10 6.77 -7.71
C GLY A 163 3.44 5.74 -8.78
N ARG A 164 4.06 4.62 -8.40
CA ARG A 164 4.30 3.49 -9.31
C ARG A 164 3.00 2.83 -9.78
N ILE A 165 2.08 2.55 -8.85
CA ILE A 165 0.77 1.98 -9.18
C ILE A 165 -0.02 2.95 -10.08
N GLU A 166 -0.01 4.24 -9.74
CA GLU A 166 -0.66 5.29 -10.51
C GLU A 166 -0.08 5.42 -11.94
N ALA A 167 1.24 5.37 -12.09
CA ALA A 167 1.90 5.35 -13.39
C ALA A 167 1.52 4.09 -14.19
N SER A 168 1.49 2.92 -13.55
CA SER A 168 1.04 1.67 -14.16
C SER A 168 -0.40 1.79 -14.68
N LEU A 169 -1.30 2.38 -13.89
CA LEU A 169 -2.70 2.58 -14.26
C LEU A 169 -2.90 3.60 -15.38
N ARG A 170 -2.04 4.62 -15.49
CA ARG A 170 -2.11 5.59 -16.58
C ARG A 170 -1.61 5.04 -17.91
N GLY A 171 -0.73 4.04 -17.87
CA GLY A 171 -0.03 3.58 -19.06
C GLY A 171 0.97 4.61 -19.59
N ALA A 172 1.66 4.28 -20.67
CA ALA A 172 2.62 5.15 -21.34
C ALA A 172 2.49 5.01 -22.86
N ASN A 173 2.82 6.08 -23.60
CA ASN A 173 2.99 6.05 -25.06
C ASN A 173 1.78 5.51 -25.85
N GLY A 174 0.56 5.79 -25.39
CA GLY A 174 -0.67 5.36 -26.06
C GLY A 174 -1.09 3.91 -25.76
N GLU A 175 -0.35 3.21 -24.88
CA GLU A 175 -0.77 1.92 -24.35
C GLU A 175 -1.70 2.09 -23.13
N TYR A 176 -2.66 1.19 -22.99
CA TYR A 176 -3.55 1.15 -21.83
C TYR A 176 -2.77 0.76 -20.57
N GLY A 177 -3.19 1.33 -19.44
CA GLY A 177 -2.56 1.04 -18.16
C GLY A 177 -2.74 -0.40 -17.70
N ASP A 178 -1.75 -0.89 -16.97
CA ASP A 178 -1.76 -2.19 -16.34
C ASP A 178 -2.32 -2.10 -14.91
N VAL A 179 -3.38 -2.87 -14.65
CA VAL A 179 -4.07 -2.92 -13.37
C VAL A 179 -3.53 -4.02 -12.44
N ARG A 180 -2.59 -4.86 -12.88
CA ARG A 180 -2.05 -5.97 -12.08
C ARG A 180 -1.43 -5.48 -10.77
N GLU A 181 -0.68 -4.39 -10.80
CA GLU A 181 -0.08 -3.82 -9.58
C GLU A 181 -1.15 -3.32 -8.61
N ALA A 182 -2.14 -2.58 -9.11
CA ALA A 182 -3.24 -2.07 -8.30
C ALA A 182 -4.07 -3.20 -7.68
N LEU A 183 -4.35 -4.28 -8.44
CA LEU A 183 -5.04 -5.46 -7.93
C LEU A 183 -4.21 -6.23 -6.89
N GLY A 184 -2.89 -6.30 -7.06
CA GLY A 184 -1.97 -6.83 -6.06
C GLY A 184 -2.06 -6.05 -4.76
N TRP A 185 -2.03 -4.72 -4.85
CA TRP A 185 -2.21 -3.83 -3.71
C TRP A 185 -3.59 -4.00 -3.05
N CYS A 186 -4.66 -4.16 -3.82
CA CYS A 186 -5.99 -4.47 -3.28
C CYS A 186 -6.01 -5.80 -2.51
N ALA A 187 -5.34 -6.83 -3.03
CA ALA A 187 -5.27 -8.13 -2.36
C ALA A 187 -4.54 -8.05 -1.01
N GLU A 188 -3.46 -7.26 -0.94
CA GLU A 188 -2.74 -7.02 0.31
C GLU A 188 -3.56 -6.22 1.33
N ASN A 189 -4.38 -5.28 0.86
CA ASN A 189 -5.16 -4.36 1.70
C ASN A 189 -6.64 -4.74 1.83
N LYS A 190 -7.02 -5.96 1.44
CA LYS A 190 -8.41 -6.43 1.33
C LYS A 190 -9.27 -6.17 2.57
N GLN A 191 -8.72 -6.41 3.77
CA GLN A 191 -9.46 -6.19 5.02
C GLN A 191 -9.72 -4.70 5.29
N ALA A 192 -8.75 -3.84 4.99
CA ALA A 192 -8.89 -2.40 5.15
C ALA A 192 -9.89 -1.84 4.13
N LEU A 193 -9.80 -2.26 2.87
CA LEU A 193 -10.74 -1.88 1.80
C LEU A 193 -12.17 -2.29 2.13
N LYS A 194 -12.38 -3.53 2.62
CA LYS A 194 -13.69 -3.99 3.05
C LYS A 194 -14.26 -3.15 4.21
N LYS A 195 -13.42 -2.73 5.16
CA LYS A 195 -13.85 -1.93 6.31
C LYS A 195 -14.36 -0.55 5.91
N ILE A 196 -13.79 0.05 4.87
CA ILE A 196 -14.22 1.36 4.35
C ILE A 196 -15.25 1.25 3.22
N GLY A 197 -15.71 0.04 2.88
CA GLY A 197 -16.65 -0.19 1.78
C GLY A 197 -16.12 0.21 0.40
N SER A 198 -14.80 0.13 0.19
CA SER A 198 -14.19 0.51 -1.09
C SER A 198 -14.57 -0.45 -2.21
N ILE A 199 -14.98 0.12 -3.35
CA ILE A 199 -15.28 -0.61 -4.59
C ILE A 199 -14.11 -0.64 -5.58
N LEU A 200 -12.92 -0.18 -5.18
CA LEU A 200 -11.76 -0.05 -6.06
C LEU A 200 -11.39 -1.36 -6.78
N GLU A 201 -11.42 -2.49 -6.07
CA GLU A 201 -11.14 -3.79 -6.70
C GLU A 201 -12.15 -4.09 -7.81
N LEU A 202 -13.43 -3.77 -7.60
CA LEU A 202 -14.49 -3.97 -8.58
C LEU A 202 -14.28 -3.09 -9.83
N GLU A 203 -13.92 -1.82 -9.63
CA GLU A 203 -13.58 -0.88 -10.72
C GLU A 203 -12.37 -1.37 -11.53
N LEU A 204 -11.31 -1.85 -10.86
CA LEU A 204 -10.14 -2.40 -11.54
C LEU A 204 -10.48 -3.68 -12.32
N ARG A 205 -11.36 -4.53 -11.79
CA ARG A 205 -11.85 -5.71 -12.52
C ARG A 205 -12.69 -5.31 -13.72
N LEU A 206 -13.51 -4.26 -13.62
CA LEU A 206 -14.24 -3.71 -14.76
C LEU A 206 -13.29 -3.17 -15.82
N GLN A 207 -12.21 -2.49 -15.42
CA GLN A 207 -11.19 -2.05 -16.37
C GLN A 207 -10.54 -3.23 -17.09
N GLN A 208 -10.17 -4.33 -16.39
CA GLN A 208 -9.67 -5.55 -17.04
C GLN A 208 -10.66 -6.08 -18.09
N PHE A 209 -11.94 -6.10 -17.75
CA PHE A 209 -12.99 -6.54 -18.66
C PHE A 209 -13.08 -5.63 -19.90
N ILE A 210 -13.07 -4.31 -19.70
CA ILE A 210 -13.08 -3.32 -20.79
C ILE A 210 -11.90 -3.57 -21.73
N GLU A 211 -10.69 -3.78 -21.19
CA GLU A 211 -9.50 -4.03 -22.02
C GLU A 211 -9.58 -5.33 -22.81
N LEU A 212 -10.17 -6.40 -22.23
CA LEU A 212 -10.40 -7.65 -22.96
C LEU A 212 -11.44 -7.46 -24.08
N ALA A 213 -12.51 -6.72 -23.83
CA ALA A 213 -13.57 -6.51 -24.81
C ALA A 213 -13.22 -5.47 -25.89
N ARG A 214 -12.21 -4.62 -25.66
CA ARG A 214 -11.91 -3.43 -26.46
C ARG A 214 -11.72 -3.69 -27.95
N THR A 215 -11.04 -4.78 -28.33
CA THR A 215 -10.73 -5.06 -29.75
C THR A 215 -11.85 -5.78 -30.49
N GLY A 216 -12.85 -6.32 -29.79
CA GLY A 216 -13.94 -7.09 -30.39
C GLY A 216 -13.55 -8.45 -30.99
N GLU A 217 -12.30 -8.88 -30.81
CA GLU A 217 -11.86 -10.22 -31.23
C GLU A 217 -12.61 -11.31 -30.45
N MET A 218 -13.13 -12.31 -31.16
CA MET A 218 -13.98 -13.36 -30.55
C MET A 218 -13.29 -14.11 -29.40
N ASP A 219 -12.00 -14.40 -29.52
CA ASP A 219 -11.24 -15.08 -28.46
C ASP A 219 -11.18 -14.23 -27.18
N LYS A 220 -10.88 -12.93 -27.31
CA LYS A 220 -10.82 -12.01 -26.17
C LYS A 220 -12.19 -11.70 -25.57
N LEU A 221 -13.24 -11.68 -26.38
CA LEU A 221 -14.63 -11.55 -25.90
C LEU A 221 -15.02 -12.77 -25.05
N MET A 222 -14.62 -13.98 -25.45
CA MET A 222 -14.85 -15.19 -24.65
C MET A 222 -14.09 -15.14 -23.32
N GLU A 223 -12.85 -14.64 -23.31
CA GLU A 223 -12.10 -14.37 -22.08
C GLU A 223 -12.79 -13.32 -21.19
N ALA A 224 -13.29 -12.23 -21.78
CA ALA A 224 -14.04 -11.20 -21.07
C ALA A 224 -15.30 -11.77 -20.40
N ILE A 225 -16.06 -12.62 -21.10
CA ILE A 225 -17.23 -13.30 -20.54
C ILE A 225 -16.84 -14.20 -19.36
N ALA A 226 -15.77 -14.98 -19.50
CA ALA A 226 -15.26 -15.82 -18.41
C ALA A 226 -14.82 -15.00 -17.20
N HIS A 227 -14.14 -13.87 -17.44
CA HIS A 227 -13.72 -12.92 -16.41
C HIS A 227 -14.93 -12.31 -15.67
N ALA A 228 -15.93 -11.84 -16.41
CA ALA A 228 -17.15 -11.28 -15.84
C ALA A 228 -17.91 -12.28 -14.95
N ARG A 229 -18.02 -13.53 -15.42
CA ARG A 229 -18.64 -14.61 -14.63
C ARG A 229 -17.90 -14.89 -13.33
N LYS A 230 -16.58 -14.75 -13.32
CA LYS A 230 -15.74 -14.98 -12.15
C LYS A 230 -15.79 -13.83 -11.13
N HIS A 231 -15.88 -12.59 -11.61
CA HIS A 231 -15.64 -11.40 -10.78
C HIS A 231 -16.89 -10.56 -10.49
N PHE A 232 -17.95 -10.67 -11.30
CA PHE A 232 -19.17 -9.85 -11.15
C PHE A 232 -20.41 -10.65 -10.72
N VAL A 233 -20.33 -11.98 -10.64
CA VAL A 233 -21.44 -12.83 -10.17
C VAL A 233 -21.33 -13.00 -8.66
N GLY A 234 -22.27 -12.43 -7.89
CA GLY A 234 -22.28 -12.59 -6.43
C GLY A 234 -22.74 -11.41 -5.57
N GLY A 235 -23.45 -10.42 -6.12
CA GLY A 235 -24.23 -9.47 -5.32
C GLY A 235 -23.49 -8.27 -4.74
N GLN A 236 -22.36 -7.82 -5.31
CA GLN A 236 -21.74 -6.57 -4.86
C GLN A 236 -22.28 -5.32 -5.56
N ASP A 237 -22.67 -5.42 -6.84
CA ASP A 237 -23.45 -4.38 -7.52
C ASP A 237 -23.90 -4.89 -8.91
N THR A 238 -25.21 -5.15 -9.09
CA THR A 238 -25.78 -5.63 -10.37
C THR A 238 -25.44 -4.69 -11.54
N LEU A 239 -25.21 -3.41 -11.24
CA LEU A 239 -24.88 -2.38 -12.23
C LEU A 239 -23.58 -2.70 -13.01
N TYR A 240 -22.57 -3.29 -12.36
CA TYR A 240 -21.30 -3.61 -13.01
C TYR A 240 -21.44 -4.77 -14.00
N GLY A 241 -22.22 -5.79 -13.63
CA GLY A 241 -22.58 -6.88 -14.54
C GLY A 241 -23.39 -6.39 -15.73
N LEU A 242 -24.32 -5.47 -15.52
CA LEU A 242 -25.11 -4.83 -16.59
C LEU A 242 -24.23 -3.98 -17.50
N ARG A 243 -23.31 -3.19 -16.95
CA ARG A 243 -22.35 -2.37 -17.71
C ARG A 243 -21.41 -3.23 -18.55
N ALA A 244 -20.87 -4.32 -17.97
CA ALA A 244 -20.07 -5.29 -18.70
C ALA A 244 -20.88 -5.98 -19.82
N GLY A 245 -22.14 -6.36 -19.55
CA GLY A 245 -23.03 -6.92 -20.56
C GLY A 245 -23.35 -5.96 -21.69
N GLY A 246 -23.58 -4.68 -21.39
CA GLY A 246 -23.80 -3.64 -22.39
C GLY A 246 -22.59 -3.42 -23.31
N LEU A 247 -21.37 -3.45 -22.77
CA LEU A 247 -20.14 -3.37 -23.55
C LEU A 247 -19.90 -4.57 -24.48
N LEU A 248 -20.52 -5.74 -24.22
CA LEU A 248 -20.50 -6.88 -25.15
C LEU A 248 -21.58 -6.79 -26.21
N ALA A 249 -22.73 -6.20 -25.85
CA ALA A 249 -23.87 -6.06 -26.75
C ALA A 249 -23.68 -4.95 -27.79
N HIS A 250 -22.84 -3.96 -27.48
CA HIS A 250 -22.56 -2.83 -28.35
C HIS A 250 -21.10 -2.87 -28.82
N ALA A 251 -20.91 -2.88 -30.14
CA ALA A 251 -19.58 -2.81 -30.73
C ALA A 251 -18.89 -1.45 -30.43
N PRO A 252 -17.55 -1.37 -30.52
CA PRO A 252 -16.81 -0.14 -30.20
C PRO A 252 -17.21 1.10 -31.03
N ASP A 253 -17.83 0.90 -32.20
CA ASP A 253 -18.35 1.94 -33.09
C ASP A 253 -19.81 2.34 -32.79
N THR A 254 -20.37 1.87 -31.68
CA THR A 254 -21.75 2.15 -31.29
C THR A 254 -22.00 3.64 -31.06
N MET A 255 -23.19 4.09 -31.44
CA MET A 255 -23.68 5.45 -31.16
C MET A 255 -24.56 5.52 -29.90
N VAL A 256 -24.70 4.40 -29.18
CA VAL A 256 -25.58 4.28 -28.01
C VAL A 256 -24.83 4.76 -26.75
N GLU A 257 -25.31 5.82 -26.11
CA GLU A 257 -24.82 6.25 -24.79
C GLU A 257 -25.24 5.23 -23.70
N PRO A 258 -24.40 4.95 -22.68
CA PRO A 258 -23.09 5.54 -22.36
C PRO A 258 -21.89 4.80 -23.00
N TYR A 259 -22.12 3.94 -24.00
CA TYR A 259 -21.11 3.05 -24.59
C TYR A 259 -20.39 3.62 -25.81
N LYS A 260 -20.82 4.81 -26.26
CA LYS A 260 -20.11 5.62 -27.25
C LYS A 260 -18.77 6.07 -26.66
N VAL A 261 -17.66 5.63 -27.28
CA VAL A 261 -16.28 6.01 -26.92
C VAL A 261 -15.99 7.45 -27.29
#